data_AF-G6AI83-F1
#
_entry.id   AF-G6AI83-F1
#
_cell.length_a   1.000
_cell.length_b   1.000
_cell.length_c   1.000
_cell.angle_alpha   90.00
_cell.angle_beta   90.00
_cell.angle_gamma   90.00
#
_symmetry.space_group_name_H-M   'P 1'
#
loop_
_entity.id
_entity.type
_entity.pdbx_description
1 polymer ?
#
loop_
_entity_poly.entity_id
_entity_poly.type
_entity_poly.pdbx_seq_one_letter_code
_entity_poly.pdbx_strand_id
1 'polypeptide(L)' 'MRRSTGRLEIHMNTMGWKISNEHYAKWKKNVGKSFKAPQTRVAPMYLGGEKKRNMNAGKTRLKSTAVYGRTIFWKETK' A
#
# COMPACT_ATOMS: atom_id res chain seq x y z
N MET A 1 4.30 -5.32 -29.13
CA MET A 1 3.16 -5.49 -28.19
C MET A 1 3.62 -6.40 -27.04
N ARG A 2 3.74 -5.88 -25.80
CA ARG A 2 4.19 -6.67 -24.64
C ARG A 2 3.01 -7.55 -24.17
N ARG A 3 3.14 -8.87 -24.27
CA ARG A 3 2.11 -9.83 -23.80
C ARG A 3 2.19 -9.96 -22.27
N SER A 4 1.03 -10.10 -21.63
CA SER A 4 0.93 -10.40 -20.20
C SER A 4 1.64 -11.72 -19.90
N THR A 5 2.42 -11.77 -18.80
CA THR A 5 3.15 -12.97 -18.38
C THR A 5 2.28 -13.94 -17.57
N GLY A 6 1.00 -13.62 -17.35
CA GLY A 6 0.08 -14.41 -16.51
C GLY A 6 0.40 -14.34 -15.01
N ARG A 7 1.43 -13.60 -14.60
CA ARG A 7 1.76 -13.35 -13.19
C ARG A 7 1.02 -12.10 -12.72
N LEU A 8 0.41 -12.17 -11.54
CA LEU A 8 -0.12 -10.99 -10.87
C LEU A 8 1.06 -10.07 -10.53
N GLU A 9 1.19 -8.96 -11.26
CA GLU A 9 2.08 -7.87 -10.88
C GLU A 9 1.45 -7.13 -9.70
N ILE A 10 1.86 -7.50 -8.49
CA ILE A 10 1.47 -6.78 -7.28
C ILE A 10 2.29 -5.49 -7.25
N HIS A 11 1.70 -4.41 -7.75
CA HIS A 11 2.29 -3.09 -7.58
C HIS A 11 2.24 -2.70 -6.10
N MET A 12 3.42 -2.64 -5.48
CA MET A 12 3.55 -2.00 -4.18
C MET A 12 3.20 -0.52 -4.32
N ASN A 13 2.45 -0.02 -3.34
CA ASN A 13 2.15 1.39 -3.26
C ASN A 13 3.42 2.20 -2.97
N THR A 14 3.67 3.21 -3.81
CA THR A 14 4.90 4.02 -3.84
C THR A 14 4.75 5.34 -3.06
N MET A 15 3.56 5.67 -2.58
CA MET A 15 3.26 6.91 -1.87
C MET A 15 3.54 6.83 -0.37
N GLY A 16 3.68 5.62 0.17
CA GLY A 16 3.70 5.37 1.61
C GLY A 16 2.32 5.58 2.24
N TRP A 17 2.03 4.89 3.33
CA TRP A 17 0.73 4.92 3.98
C TRP A 17 0.78 4.80 5.50
N LYS A 18 -0.26 5.31 6.15
CA LYS A 18 -0.57 5.11 7.57
C LYS A 18 -2.04 4.74 7.74
N ILE A 19 -2.30 3.56 8.28
CA ILE A 19 -3.64 3.06 8.56
C ILE A 19 -3.98 3.35 10.03
N SER A 20 -5.19 3.83 10.33
CA SER A 20 -5.63 3.99 11.72
C SER A 20 -5.73 2.64 12.42
N ASN A 21 -5.60 2.62 13.75
CA ASN A 21 -5.65 1.37 14.53
C ASN A 21 -6.95 0.58 14.27
N GLU A 22 -8.08 1.28 14.27
CA GLU A 22 -9.39 0.69 14.01
C GLU A 22 -9.48 0.06 12.61
N HIS A 23 -9.08 0.80 11.58
CA HIS A 23 -9.09 0.32 10.21
C HIS A 23 -8.15 -0.87 10.00
N TYR A 24 -6.97 -0.84 10.62
CA TYR A 24 -6.00 -1.91 10.52
C TYR A 24 -6.50 -3.20 11.19
N ALA A 25 -7.09 -3.08 12.37
CA ALA A 25 -7.70 -4.22 13.07
C ALA A 25 -8.85 -4.84 12.26
N LYS A 26 -9.76 -3.99 11.73
CA LYS A 26 -10.88 -4.43 10.90
C LYS A 26 -10.40 -5.13 9.63
N TRP A 27 -9.40 -4.55 8.95
CA TRP A 27 -8.82 -5.11 7.74
C TRP A 27 -8.11 -6.44 8.00
N LYS A 28 -7.27 -6.50 9.05
CA LYS A 28 -6.59 -7.72 9.48
C LYS A 28 -7.57 -8.85 9.78
N LYS A 29 -8.66 -8.56 10.51
CA LYS A 29 -9.72 -9.53 10.79
C LYS A 29 -10.39 -10.07 9.52
N ASN A 30 -10.68 -9.20 8.56
CA ASN A 30 -11.37 -9.56 7.31
C ASN A 30 -10.49 -10.33 6.30
N VAL A 31 -9.17 -10.12 6.32
CA VAL A 31 -8.21 -10.88 5.50
C VAL A 31 -7.88 -12.23 6.15
N GLY A 32 -7.71 -12.26 7.47
CA GLY A 32 -7.42 -13.49 8.21
C GLY A 32 -5.96 -13.93 8.13
N LYS A 33 -5.74 -15.25 8.07
CA LYS A 33 -4.40 -15.88 8.24
C LYS A 33 -3.35 -15.46 7.21
N SER A 34 -3.75 -14.97 6.04
CA SER A 34 -2.85 -14.52 4.97
C SER A 34 -2.37 -13.08 5.12
N PHE A 35 -2.78 -12.38 6.18
CA PHE A 35 -2.48 -10.96 6.37
C PHE A 35 -0.98 -10.70 6.62
N LYS A 36 -0.31 -10.01 5.69
CA LYS A 36 1.14 -9.69 5.76
C LYS A 36 1.45 -8.19 5.63
N ALA A 37 0.44 -7.33 5.56
CA ALA A 37 0.65 -5.92 5.28
C ALA A 37 0.96 -5.13 6.56
N PRO A 38 1.98 -4.25 6.56
CA PRO A 38 2.27 -3.39 7.71
C PRO A 38 1.24 -2.27 7.84
N GLN A 39 0.97 -1.85 9.08
CA GLN A 39 0.04 -0.75 9.37
C GLN A 39 0.54 0.60 8.85
N THR A 40 1.85 0.84 8.99
CA THR A 40 2.53 2.03 8.48
C THR A 40 3.64 1.58 7.55
N ARG A 41 3.78 2.25 6.41
CA ARG A 41 4.90 2.04 5.51
C ARG A 41 5.31 3.36 4.87
N VAL A 42 6.60 3.66 4.93
CA VAL A 42 7.16 4.82 4.24
C VAL A 42 7.37 4.47 2.76
N ALA A 43 7.20 5.48 1.89
CA ALA A 43 7.49 5.34 0.47
C ALA A 43 8.95 4.90 0.22
N PRO A 44 9.18 3.88 -0.63
CA PRO A 44 10.52 3.40 -0.90
C PRO A 44 11.34 4.45 -1.66
N MET A 45 12.66 4.41 -1.51
CA MET A 45 13.60 5.31 -2.20
C MET A 45 13.53 5.18 -3.72
N TYR A 46 13.37 3.93 -4.21
CA TYR A 46 13.37 3.57 -5.62
C TYR A 46 12.11 2.80 -6.00
N LEU A 47 11.67 2.98 -7.25
CA LEU A 47 10.50 2.31 -7.79
C LEU A 47 10.89 0.96 -8.41
N GLY A 48 10.27 -0.14 -7.97
CA GLY A 48 10.23 -1.39 -8.73
C GLY A 48 11.55 -1.96 -9.26
N GLY A 49 12.66 -1.84 -8.52
CA GLY A 49 13.98 -2.33 -8.98
C GLY A 49 14.66 -1.44 -10.04
N GLU A 50 14.03 -0.35 -10.45
CA GLU A 50 14.62 0.66 -11.34
C GLU A 50 15.50 1.63 -10.54
N LYS A 51 16.53 2.20 -11.19
CA LYS A 51 17.36 3.28 -10.61
C LYS A 51 16.61 4.60 -10.44
N LYS A 52 15.33 4.68 -10.82
CA LYS A 52 14.54 5.90 -10.77
C LYS A 52 14.11 6.19 -9.33
N ARG A 53 14.54 7.35 -8.83
CA ARG A 53 14.16 7.85 -7.50
C ARG A 53 12.65 8.08 -7.44
N ASN A 54 12.03 7.58 -6.38
CA ASN A 54 10.64 7.87 -6.07
C ASN A 54 10.52 9.31 -5.55
N MET A 55 9.64 10.11 -6.16
CA MET A 55 9.38 11.50 -5.73
C MET A 55 8.80 11.58 -4.30
N ASN A 56 8.20 10.50 -3.84
CA ASN A 56 7.64 10.40 -2.49
C ASN A 56 8.62 9.77 -1.50
N ALA A 57 9.86 9.44 -1.89
CA ALA A 57 10.84 8.78 -1.03
C ALA A 57 10.90 9.39 0.37
N GLY A 58 10.80 8.55 1.40
CA GLY A 58 10.82 8.99 2.80
C GLY A 58 9.50 9.58 3.31
N LYS A 59 8.47 9.73 2.47
CA LYS A 59 7.18 10.31 2.85
C LYS A 59 6.13 9.24 3.11
N THR A 60 5.11 9.64 3.88
CA THR A 60 3.88 8.87 4.08
C THR A 60 2.73 9.74 3.60
N ARG A 61 2.22 9.49 2.39
CA ARG A 61 1.26 10.40 1.73
C ARG A 61 -0.16 9.89 1.68
N LEU A 62 -0.45 8.74 2.27
CA LEU A 62 -1.80 8.18 2.31
C LEU A 62 -2.23 7.90 3.73
N LYS A 63 -3.46 8.26 4.03
CA LYS A 63 -4.16 7.83 5.25
C LYS A 63 -5.41 7.06 4.91
N SER A 64 -5.71 6.03 5.70
CA SER A 64 -6.95 5.28 5.57
C SER A 64 -8.17 6.14 5.94
N THR A 65 -9.22 6.13 5.14
CA THR A 65 -10.49 6.82 5.42
C THR A 65 -11.63 5.87 5.78
N ALA A 66 -11.64 4.66 5.21
CA ALA A 66 -12.63 3.62 5.53
C ALA A 66 -12.08 2.22 5.22
N VAL A 67 -12.73 1.20 5.78
CA VAL A 67 -12.48 -0.21 5.48
C VAL A 67 -13.80 -0.96 5.31
N TYR A 68 -13.97 -1.57 4.14
CA TYR A 68 -15.09 -2.45 3.81
C TYR A 68 -14.55 -3.81 3.37
N GLY A 69 -14.87 -4.85 4.15
CA GLY A 69 -14.32 -6.19 3.94
C GLY A 69 -12.78 -6.16 3.89
N ARG A 70 -12.22 -6.62 2.77
CA ARG A 70 -10.77 -6.70 2.54
C ARG A 70 -10.16 -5.46 1.88
N THR A 71 -10.96 -4.40 1.70
CA THR A 71 -10.57 -3.20 0.93
C THR A 71 -10.40 -2.00 1.86
N ILE A 72 -9.26 -1.31 1.75
CA ILE A 72 -9.00 -0.02 2.39
C ILE A 72 -9.23 1.11 1.38
N PHE A 73 -9.91 2.15 1.83
CA PHE A 73 -10.07 3.41 1.11
C PHE A 73 -9.04 4.41 1.64
N TRP A 74 -8.41 5.12 0.71
CA TRP A 74 -7.29 6.02 1.01
C TRP A 74 -7.65 7.46 0.67
N LYS A 75 -7.06 8.39 1.41
CA LYS A 75 -7.00 9.80 1.06
C LYS A 75 -5.56 10.26 1.09
N GLU A 76 -5.18 11.04 0.09
CA GLU A 76 -3.89 11.70 0.08
C GLU A 76 -3.78 12.70 1.22
N THR A 77 -2.64 12.67 1.90
CA THR A 77 -2.23 13.73 2.82
C THR A 77 -1.43 14.75 2.02
N LYS A 78 -1.68 16.04 2.27
CA LYS A 78 -0.93 17.13 1.63
C LYS A 78 0.57 16.96 1.90
#